data_AF-A0A0M0T4S0-F1
#
_entry.id   AF-A0A0M0T4S0-F1
#
_cell.length_a   1.000
_cell.length_b   1.000
_cell.length_c   1.000
_cell.angle_alpha   90.00
_cell.angle_beta   90.00
_cell.angle_gamma   90.00
#
_symmetry.space_group_name_H-M   'P 1'
#
loop_
_entity.id
_entity.type
_entity.pdbx_description
1 polymer ?
#
loop_
_entity_poly.entity_id
_entity_poly.type
_entity_poly.pdbx_seq_one_letter_code
_entity_poly.pdbx_strand_id
1 'polypeptide(L)'
;MSTKLPIESAIASAVAVADAINLSRVYNLMNVKEIPVFAYSHSIDENLCVAEAGMEFEKSDATGSFAITPDKWRISKLLLQKVMSSAAIEKVDSWLSMKMLEGKELLMLHFHRVHTVLDGKSEYIIMPILTDRDGKDIQENRRVLIEEINHLDLNATLQMETHYHAAIEKLTETLKRNFFESSYTSGLSVSKKRCTNHTDNIYGVTCGDFIFKVEVKHDCSELTQDLNAIATLSRNYSLSEQLNSEKFNSVTKAPETTKIEIAKVSERSIIDDAIVSIAVNGRAFEFGSF
;
A
#
# COMPACT_ATOMS: atom_id res chain seq x y z
N MET A 1 10.96 20.43 -24.40
CA MET A 1 9.73 19.64 -24.64
C MET A 1 9.66 18.64 -23.51
N SER A 2 8.57 18.61 -22.74
CA SER A 2 8.41 17.56 -21.73
C SER A 2 7.91 16.29 -22.41
N THR A 3 8.41 15.14 -21.99
CA THR A 3 8.16 13.83 -22.61
C THR A 3 7.13 13.06 -21.82
N LYS A 4 6.07 12.60 -22.50
CA LYS A 4 5.07 11.66 -21.96
C LYS A 4 5.75 10.35 -21.54
N LEU A 5 5.31 9.77 -20.42
CA LEU A 5 5.78 8.45 -19.99
C LEU A 5 5.30 7.37 -20.98
N PRO A 6 6.12 6.37 -21.33
CA PRO A 6 5.65 5.18 -22.04
C PRO A 6 4.70 4.37 -21.15
N ILE A 7 3.80 3.57 -21.75
CA ILE A 7 2.74 2.85 -21.03
C ILE A 7 3.29 1.99 -19.88
N GLU A 8 4.44 1.33 -20.06
CA GLU A 8 5.04 0.48 -19.02
C GLU A 8 5.50 1.31 -17.82
N SER A 9 6.08 2.49 -18.07
CA SER A 9 6.48 3.42 -17.01
C SER A 9 5.27 4.08 -16.35
N ALA A 10 4.19 4.31 -17.09
CA ALA A 10 2.92 4.82 -16.55
C ALA A 10 2.26 3.80 -15.61
N ILE A 11 2.20 2.51 -15.99
CA ILE A 11 1.71 1.42 -15.13
C ILE A 11 2.57 1.31 -13.87
N ALA A 12 3.90 1.24 -14.03
CA ALA A 12 4.82 1.15 -12.90
C ALA A 12 4.70 2.36 -11.95
N SER A 13 4.49 3.56 -12.50
CA SER A 13 4.29 4.78 -11.71
C SER A 13 2.95 4.77 -10.98
N ALA A 14 1.86 4.34 -11.61
CA ALA A 14 0.54 4.22 -10.98
C ALA A 14 0.53 3.17 -9.85
N VAL A 15 1.21 2.04 -10.04
CA VAL A 15 1.40 1.04 -8.97
C VAL A 15 2.25 1.61 -7.84
N ALA A 16 3.32 2.35 -8.15
CA ALA A 16 4.14 3.00 -7.13
C ALA A 16 3.37 4.08 -6.34
N VAL A 17 2.45 4.80 -7.00
CA VAL A 17 1.50 5.72 -6.34
C VAL A 17 0.62 4.96 -5.35
N ALA A 18 0.04 3.82 -5.76
CA ALA A 18 -0.77 2.99 -4.87
C ALA A 18 0.02 2.47 -3.67
N ASP A 19 1.25 2.00 -3.87
CA ASP A 19 2.13 1.58 -2.77
C ASP A 19 2.43 2.72 -1.77
N ALA A 20 2.65 3.94 -2.28
CA ALA A 20 2.84 5.11 -1.42
C ALA A 20 1.58 5.40 -0.62
N ILE A 21 0.41 5.36 -1.25
CA ILE A 21 -0.87 5.53 -0.54
C ILE A 21 -1.06 4.42 0.51
N ASN A 22 -0.74 3.16 0.21
CA ASN A 22 -0.82 2.04 1.16
C ASN A 22 0.02 2.25 2.42
N LEU A 23 1.20 2.85 2.29
CA LEU A 23 2.03 3.20 3.46
C LEU A 23 1.32 4.17 4.42
N SER A 24 0.49 5.09 3.90
CA SER A 24 -0.29 6.01 4.77
C SER A 24 -1.32 5.28 5.61
N ARG A 25 -1.74 4.08 5.18
CA ARG A 25 -2.85 3.34 5.78
C ARG A 25 -2.47 2.56 7.03
N VAL A 26 -1.17 2.44 7.31
CA VAL A 26 -0.64 1.73 8.49
C VAL A 26 -1.28 2.23 9.79
N TYR A 27 -1.61 3.53 9.89
CA TYR A 27 -2.23 4.11 11.09
C TYR A 27 -3.70 4.50 10.98
N ASN A 28 -4.39 4.17 9.89
CA ASN A 28 -5.77 4.63 9.68
C ASN A 28 -6.80 4.02 10.65
N LEU A 29 -6.44 2.99 11.41
CA LEU A 29 -7.28 2.39 12.44
C LEU A 29 -7.10 3.05 13.81
N MET A 30 -5.96 3.72 14.04
CA MET A 30 -5.80 4.56 15.22
C MET A 30 -6.73 5.77 15.08
N ASN A 31 -7.07 6.45 16.18
CA ASN A 31 -8.02 7.56 16.16
C ASN A 31 -7.36 8.82 15.58
N VAL A 32 -7.16 8.78 14.27
CA VAL A 32 -6.62 9.87 13.48
C VAL A 32 -7.73 10.89 13.26
N LYS A 33 -7.50 12.14 13.68
CA LYS A 33 -8.47 13.22 13.46
C LYS A 33 -8.34 13.87 12.07
N GLU A 34 -7.20 13.72 11.40
CA GLU A 34 -6.95 14.29 10.08
C GLU A 34 -6.73 13.23 9.00
N ILE A 35 -7.27 13.49 7.82
CA ILE A 35 -7.14 12.63 6.65
C ILE A 35 -5.79 12.94 5.99
N PRO A 36 -4.99 11.93 5.57
CA PRO A 36 -3.77 12.20 4.83
C PRO A 36 -4.04 13.00 3.56
N VAL A 37 -3.18 13.97 3.28
CA VAL A 37 -3.30 14.87 2.14
C VAL A 37 -2.41 14.38 1.02
N PHE A 38 -2.98 14.25 -0.19
CA PHE A 38 -2.23 13.89 -1.38
C PHE A 38 -1.92 15.14 -2.20
N ALA A 39 -0.70 15.23 -2.69
CA ALA A 39 -0.26 16.33 -3.55
C ALA A 39 0.63 15.77 -4.66
N TYR A 40 0.41 16.18 -5.90
CA TYR A 40 1.25 15.76 -7.02
C TYR A 40 1.52 16.94 -7.94
N SER A 41 2.64 16.88 -8.66
CA SER A 41 3.02 17.84 -9.67
C SER A 41 3.45 17.11 -10.94
N HIS A 42 3.11 17.70 -12.08
CA HIS A 42 3.42 17.18 -13.39
C HIS A 42 3.67 18.32 -14.37
N SER A 43 4.55 18.06 -15.33
CA SER A 43 4.82 18.95 -16.46
C SER A 43 3.77 18.87 -17.57
N ILE A 44 2.93 17.83 -17.58
CA ILE A 44 1.97 17.49 -18.65
C ILE A 44 0.70 16.88 -18.03
N ASP A 45 -0.47 17.29 -18.52
CA ASP A 45 -1.78 16.85 -18.01
C ASP A 45 -1.99 15.34 -18.10
N GLU A 46 -1.45 14.63 -19.09
CA GLU A 46 -1.54 13.17 -19.17
C GLU A 46 -0.88 12.44 -18.00
N ASN A 47 0.11 13.05 -17.34
CA ASN A 47 0.71 12.48 -16.13
C ASN A 47 -0.21 12.64 -14.90
N LEU A 48 -1.22 13.53 -14.94
CA LEU A 48 -2.32 13.55 -13.97
C LEU A 48 -3.08 12.22 -13.99
N CYS A 49 -3.37 11.71 -15.19
CA CYS A 49 -4.08 10.44 -15.35
C CYS A 49 -3.33 9.27 -14.69
N VAL A 50 -1.99 9.33 -14.59
CA VAL A 50 -1.19 8.32 -13.89
C VAL A 50 -1.44 8.37 -12.38
N ALA A 51 -1.48 9.56 -11.78
CA ALA A 51 -1.81 9.72 -10.36
C ALA A 51 -3.25 9.26 -10.08
N GLU A 52 -4.21 9.70 -10.89
CA GLU A 52 -5.63 9.32 -10.74
C GLU A 52 -5.84 7.81 -10.91
N ALA A 53 -5.23 7.20 -11.92
CA ALA A 53 -5.30 5.76 -12.13
C ALA A 53 -4.63 4.99 -10.99
N GLY A 54 -3.52 5.51 -10.42
CA GLY A 54 -2.87 4.93 -9.24
C GLY A 54 -3.77 4.98 -8.00
N MET A 55 -4.44 6.11 -7.76
CA MET A 55 -5.41 6.26 -6.66
C MET A 55 -6.63 5.34 -6.82
N GLU A 56 -7.10 5.13 -8.05
CA GLU A 56 -8.21 4.20 -8.34
C GLU A 56 -7.78 2.73 -8.27
N PHE A 57 -6.56 2.42 -8.71
CA PHE A 57 -5.96 1.09 -8.59
C PHE A 57 -5.82 0.70 -7.13
N GLU A 58 -5.31 1.60 -6.30
CA GLU A 58 -5.20 1.41 -4.85
C GLU A 58 -6.55 1.01 -4.22
N LYS A 59 -7.63 1.73 -4.54
CA LYS A 59 -8.99 1.39 -4.06
C LYS A 59 -9.50 0.04 -4.55
N SER A 60 -9.08 -0.37 -5.76
CA SER A 60 -9.53 -1.62 -6.39
C SER A 60 -8.70 -2.83 -5.92
N ASP A 61 -7.44 -2.62 -5.57
CA ASP A 61 -6.51 -3.67 -5.16
C ASP A 61 -6.50 -3.89 -3.64
N ALA A 62 -7.42 -4.74 -3.18
CA ALA A 62 -7.48 -5.15 -1.78
C ALA A 62 -6.20 -5.85 -1.28
N THR A 63 -5.34 -6.34 -2.19
CA THR A 63 -4.10 -7.05 -1.83
C THR A 63 -2.95 -6.11 -1.47
N GLY A 64 -3.07 -4.82 -1.82
CA GLY A 64 -2.09 -3.80 -1.48
C GLY A 64 -2.08 -3.42 0.01
N SER A 65 -3.21 -3.57 0.70
CA SER A 65 -3.35 -3.28 2.13
C SER A 65 -4.52 -4.06 2.72
N PHE A 66 -4.25 -5.07 3.54
CA PHE A 66 -5.27 -5.90 4.17
C PHE A 66 -4.90 -6.28 5.61
N ALA A 67 -5.86 -6.87 6.32
CA ALA A 67 -5.66 -7.31 7.69
C ALA A 67 -6.29 -8.67 7.93
N ILE A 68 -5.67 -9.47 8.79
CA ILE A 68 -6.20 -10.76 9.23
C ILE A 68 -6.25 -10.83 10.75
N THR A 69 -7.19 -11.62 11.26
CA THR A 69 -7.32 -11.87 12.70
C THR A 69 -6.24 -12.85 13.18
N PRO A 70 -5.96 -12.92 14.49
CA PRO A 70 -5.05 -13.93 15.04
C PRO A 70 -5.52 -15.38 14.77
N ASP A 71 -6.83 -15.61 14.70
CA ASP A 71 -7.39 -16.91 14.34
C ASP A 71 -7.09 -17.27 12.88
N LYS A 72 -7.30 -16.33 11.95
CA LYS A 72 -6.96 -16.53 10.54
C LYS A 72 -5.45 -16.74 10.37
N TRP A 73 -4.62 -15.98 11.08
CA TRP A 73 -3.16 -16.22 11.13
C TRP A 73 -2.85 -17.65 11.56
N ARG A 74 -3.43 -18.14 12.66
CA ARG A 74 -3.20 -19.49 13.18
C ARG A 74 -3.59 -20.57 12.17
N ILE A 75 -4.72 -20.42 11.49
CA ILE A 75 -5.22 -21.38 10.50
C ILE A 75 -4.34 -21.36 9.25
N SER A 76 -3.98 -20.18 8.75
CA SER A 76 -3.18 -20.02 7.52
C SER A 76 -1.67 -20.19 7.73
N LYS A 77 -1.20 -20.29 8.99
CA LYS A 77 0.23 -20.30 9.35
C LYS A 77 1.08 -21.28 8.53
N LEU A 78 0.62 -22.52 8.36
CA LEU A 78 1.36 -23.55 7.62
C LEU A 78 1.57 -23.19 6.14
N LEU A 79 0.61 -22.49 5.55
CA LEU A 79 0.72 -22.00 4.17
C LEU A 79 1.58 -20.73 4.13
N LEU A 80 1.40 -19.82 5.10
CA LEU A 80 2.20 -18.60 5.22
C LEU A 80 3.69 -18.89 5.42
N GLN A 81 4.05 -19.98 6.10
CA GLN A 81 5.44 -20.46 6.23
C GLN A 81 6.11 -20.81 4.89
N LYS A 82 5.34 -21.02 3.81
CA LYS A 82 5.90 -21.26 2.47
C LYS A 82 6.32 -19.97 1.76
N VAL A 83 5.73 -18.83 2.15
CA VAL A 83 5.91 -17.54 1.47
C VAL A 83 6.62 -16.49 2.32
N MET A 84 6.62 -16.65 3.64
CA MET A 84 7.28 -15.76 4.62
C MET A 84 8.51 -16.42 5.24
N SER A 85 9.46 -15.60 5.72
CA SER A 85 10.61 -16.09 6.48
C SER A 85 10.21 -16.69 7.82
N SER A 86 10.91 -17.75 8.27
CA SER A 86 10.69 -18.32 9.61
C SER A 86 10.86 -17.29 10.72
N ALA A 87 11.80 -16.37 10.55
CA ALA A 87 12.04 -15.30 11.51
C ALA A 87 10.85 -14.33 11.63
N ALA A 88 10.17 -14.01 10.52
CA ALA A 88 8.95 -13.21 10.57
C ALA A 88 7.80 -13.98 11.23
N ILE A 89 7.60 -15.26 10.88
CA ILE A 89 6.58 -16.12 11.51
C ILE A 89 6.78 -16.15 13.03
N GLU A 90 8.00 -16.42 13.50
CA GLU A 90 8.32 -16.48 14.93
C GLU A 90 8.10 -15.15 15.64
N LYS A 91 8.47 -14.02 15.02
CA LYS A 91 8.25 -12.69 15.60
C LYS A 91 6.77 -12.34 15.73
N VAL A 92 5.96 -12.66 14.73
CA VAL A 92 4.51 -12.46 14.78
C VAL A 92 3.89 -13.35 15.86
N ASP A 93 4.22 -14.65 15.87
CA ASP A 93 3.72 -15.60 16.87
C ASP A 93 4.08 -15.19 18.30
N SER A 94 5.35 -14.84 18.52
CA SER A 94 5.84 -14.41 19.82
C SER A 94 5.08 -13.18 20.31
N TRP A 95 4.89 -12.18 19.44
CA TRP A 95 4.18 -10.97 19.82
C TRP A 95 2.69 -11.21 20.08
N LEU A 96 1.99 -11.93 19.20
CA LEU A 96 0.58 -12.28 19.40
C LEU A 96 0.37 -13.08 20.69
N SER A 97 1.24 -14.07 20.95
CA SER A 97 1.16 -14.89 22.17
C SER A 97 1.37 -14.05 23.43
N MET A 98 2.36 -13.15 23.42
CA MET A 98 2.59 -12.24 24.55
C MET A 98 1.37 -11.36 24.82
N LYS A 99 0.80 -10.72 23.78
CA LYS A 99 -0.37 -9.85 23.96
C LYS A 99 -1.63 -10.60 24.37
N MET A 100 -1.81 -11.84 23.91
CA MET A 100 -2.88 -12.71 24.40
C MET A 100 -2.70 -13.09 25.88
N LEU A 101 -1.47 -13.38 26.33
CA LEU A 101 -1.18 -13.65 27.74
C LEU A 101 -1.42 -12.43 28.64
N GLU A 102 -1.19 -11.22 28.11
CA GLU A 102 -1.54 -9.95 28.76
C GLU A 102 -3.06 -9.69 28.79
N GLY A 103 -3.89 -10.56 28.20
CA GLY A 103 -5.34 -10.42 28.15
C GLY A 103 -5.84 -9.38 27.15
N LYS A 104 -5.04 -9.08 26.11
CA LYS A 104 -5.44 -8.13 25.06
C LYS A 104 -6.23 -8.86 23.97
N GLU A 105 -7.41 -8.32 23.62
CA GLU A 105 -8.34 -8.99 22.70
C GLU A 105 -8.43 -8.33 21.31
N LEU A 106 -8.13 -7.04 21.19
CA LEU A 106 -8.25 -6.27 19.94
C LEU A 106 -6.99 -6.36 19.08
N LEU A 107 -6.56 -7.59 18.79
CA LEU A 107 -5.35 -7.89 18.02
C LEU A 107 -5.66 -8.04 16.53
N MET A 108 -4.87 -7.40 15.68
CA MET A 108 -4.94 -7.55 14.23
C MET A 108 -3.54 -7.72 13.65
N LEU A 109 -3.43 -8.42 12.52
CA LEU A 109 -2.20 -8.50 11.74
C LEU A 109 -2.40 -7.82 10.39
N HIS A 110 -1.70 -6.72 10.18
CA HIS A 110 -1.78 -5.93 8.97
C HIS A 110 -0.67 -6.28 7.99
N PHE A 111 -1.02 -6.27 6.70
CA PHE A 111 -0.10 -6.39 5.59
C PHE A 111 -0.28 -5.17 4.69
N HIS A 112 0.81 -4.44 4.45
CA HIS A 112 0.83 -3.31 3.53
C HIS A 112 1.95 -3.49 2.53
N ARG A 113 1.61 -3.60 1.25
CA ARG A 113 2.59 -3.63 0.17
C ARG A 113 3.17 -2.23 0.00
N VAL A 114 4.47 -2.10 0.19
CA VAL A 114 5.19 -0.83 0.12
C VAL A 114 6.11 -0.73 -1.08
N HIS A 115 6.37 -1.84 -1.76
CA HIS A 115 7.01 -1.86 -3.06
C HIS A 115 6.58 -3.08 -3.87
N THR A 116 5.88 -2.83 -4.98
CA THR A 116 5.45 -3.88 -5.91
C THR A 116 6.53 -4.20 -6.93
N VAL A 117 6.85 -5.49 -7.06
CA VAL A 117 7.61 -6.05 -8.19
C VAL A 117 6.70 -7.04 -8.91
N LEU A 118 6.31 -6.73 -10.15
CA LEU A 118 5.30 -7.49 -10.90
C LEU A 118 5.70 -8.95 -11.11
N ASP A 119 6.96 -9.20 -11.45
CA ASP A 119 7.50 -10.54 -11.75
C ASP A 119 8.41 -11.07 -10.63
N GLY A 120 8.16 -10.69 -9.38
CA GLY A 120 9.07 -11.04 -8.29
C GLY A 120 8.55 -10.77 -6.89
N LYS A 121 9.51 -10.68 -5.97
CA LYS A 121 9.22 -10.42 -4.57
C LYS A 121 8.96 -8.94 -4.34
N SER A 122 7.79 -8.65 -3.81
CA SER A 122 7.38 -7.33 -3.37
C SER A 122 7.74 -7.14 -1.90
N GLU A 123 8.03 -5.91 -1.47
CA GLU A 123 8.24 -5.60 -0.06
C GLU A 123 6.92 -5.32 0.63
N TYR A 124 6.73 -5.97 1.77
CA TYR A 124 5.58 -5.82 2.65
C TYR A 124 6.01 -5.31 4.01
N ILE A 125 5.24 -4.38 4.56
CA ILE A 125 5.16 -4.17 5.99
C ILE A 125 4.18 -5.19 6.56
N ILE A 126 4.63 -5.94 7.55
CA ILE A 126 3.80 -6.83 8.35
C ILE A 126 3.74 -6.26 9.75
N MET A 127 2.54 -5.92 10.19
CA MET A 127 2.33 -5.18 11.43
C MET A 127 1.26 -5.85 12.30
N PRO A 128 1.65 -6.76 13.21
CA PRO A 128 0.77 -7.12 14.31
C PRO A 128 0.59 -5.90 15.22
N ILE A 129 -0.65 -5.61 15.57
CA ILE A 129 -1.05 -4.37 16.25
C ILE A 129 -2.25 -4.59 17.15
N LEU A 130 -2.31 -3.83 18.24
CA LEU A 130 -3.50 -3.61 19.04
C LEU A 130 -4.26 -2.42 18.48
N THR A 131 -5.52 -2.61 18.11
CA THR A 131 -6.37 -1.54 17.54
C THR A 131 -7.02 -0.67 18.62
N ASP A 132 -6.34 -0.48 19.76
CA ASP A 132 -6.82 0.43 20.80
C ASP A 132 -6.82 1.89 20.32
N ARG A 133 -7.79 2.65 20.82
CA ARG A 133 -8.32 3.81 20.11
C ARG A 133 -7.57 5.10 20.39
N ASP A 134 -6.50 5.12 21.16
CA ASP A 134 -5.86 6.36 21.59
C ASP A 134 -4.43 6.56 21.10
N GLY A 135 -3.85 5.60 20.36
CA GLY A 135 -2.54 5.77 19.71
C GLY A 135 -1.39 6.05 20.69
N LYS A 136 -1.63 5.83 21.98
CA LYS A 136 -0.62 5.88 23.04
C LYS A 136 0.17 4.58 23.02
N ASP A 137 1.44 4.65 23.41
CA ASP A 137 2.33 3.50 23.53
C ASP A 137 2.42 2.67 22.24
N ILE A 138 2.43 3.35 21.07
CA ILE A 138 2.48 2.71 19.77
C ILE A 138 3.62 1.67 19.65
N GLN A 139 4.77 1.94 20.25
CA GLN A 139 5.92 1.04 20.21
C GLN A 139 5.70 -0.24 21.02
N GLU A 140 4.81 -0.23 22.01
CA GLU A 140 4.41 -1.42 22.76
C GLU A 140 3.26 -2.16 22.06
N ASN A 141 2.32 -1.38 21.53
CA ASN A 141 1.07 -1.85 20.92
C ASN A 141 1.21 -2.39 19.50
N ARG A 142 2.42 -2.40 18.93
CA ARG A 142 2.69 -3.02 17.63
C ARG A 142 4.07 -3.64 17.53
N ARG A 143 4.28 -4.41 16.46
CA ARG A 143 5.60 -4.65 15.87
C ARG A 143 5.57 -4.34 14.39
N VAL A 144 6.65 -3.79 13.86
CA VAL A 144 6.82 -3.60 12.41
C VAL A 144 7.89 -4.54 11.91
N LEU A 145 7.55 -5.28 10.87
CA LEU A 145 8.43 -6.20 10.18
C LEU A 145 8.43 -5.84 8.68
N ILE A 146 9.58 -5.93 8.04
CA ILE A 146 9.68 -5.84 6.58
C ILE A 146 10.05 -7.23 6.06
N GLU A 147 9.31 -7.68 5.05
CA GLU A 147 9.56 -8.95 4.37
C GLU A 147 9.42 -8.79 2.85
N GLU A 148 10.24 -9.53 2.12
CA GLU A 148 10.16 -9.66 0.66
C GLU A 148 9.38 -10.93 0.32
N ILE A 149 8.15 -10.77 -0.16
CA ILE A 149 7.20 -11.85 -0.41
C ILE A 149 6.77 -11.82 -1.87
N ASN A 150 6.65 -12.98 -2.51
CA ASN A 150 5.95 -13.06 -3.78
C ASN A 150 4.46 -12.75 -3.52
N HIS A 151 4.04 -11.56 -3.96
CA HIS A 151 2.68 -11.07 -3.69
C HIS A 151 1.60 -11.99 -4.25
N LEU A 152 1.85 -12.66 -5.38
CA LEU A 152 0.90 -13.61 -5.97
C LEU A 152 0.76 -14.86 -5.08
N ASP A 153 1.85 -15.41 -4.58
CA ASP A 153 1.82 -16.59 -3.69
C ASP A 153 1.19 -16.24 -2.33
N LEU A 154 1.38 -15.01 -1.84
CA LEU A 154 0.71 -14.51 -0.63
C LEU A 154 -0.80 -14.39 -0.86
N ASN A 155 -1.19 -13.82 -2.00
CA ASN A 155 -2.59 -13.70 -2.40
C ASN A 155 -3.24 -15.08 -2.57
N ALA A 156 -2.53 -16.06 -3.14
CA ALA A 156 -2.95 -17.46 -3.23
C ALA A 156 -3.25 -18.04 -1.86
N THR A 157 -2.28 -17.89 -0.95
CA THR A 157 -2.34 -18.40 0.42
C THR A 157 -3.52 -17.83 1.20
N LEU A 158 -3.91 -16.58 0.90
CA LEU A 158 -4.98 -15.86 1.57
C LEU A 158 -6.27 -15.79 0.74
N GLN A 159 -6.34 -16.47 -0.40
CA GLN A 159 -7.49 -16.52 -1.30
C GLN A 159 -7.92 -15.15 -1.86
N MET A 160 -6.94 -14.31 -2.21
CA MET A 160 -7.14 -12.95 -2.72
C MET A 160 -6.67 -12.73 -4.18
N GLU A 161 -6.22 -13.77 -4.89
CA GLU A 161 -5.57 -13.65 -6.21
C GLU A 161 -6.40 -12.87 -7.24
N THR A 162 -7.72 -13.12 -7.26
CA THR A 162 -8.64 -12.52 -8.23
C THR A 162 -8.72 -11.00 -8.11
N HIS A 163 -8.53 -10.46 -6.89
CA HIS A 163 -8.58 -9.02 -6.64
C HIS A 163 -7.45 -8.29 -7.35
N TYR A 164 -6.21 -8.80 -7.23
CA TYR A 164 -5.05 -8.16 -7.83
C TYR A 164 -5.10 -8.21 -9.36
N HIS A 165 -5.42 -9.38 -9.93
CA HIS A 165 -5.49 -9.55 -11.38
C HIS A 165 -6.56 -8.66 -12.02
N ALA A 166 -7.76 -8.57 -11.41
CA ALA A 166 -8.80 -7.67 -11.90
C ALA A 166 -8.38 -6.19 -11.79
N ALA A 167 -7.71 -5.81 -10.70
CA ALA A 167 -7.26 -4.44 -10.50
C ALA A 167 -6.18 -4.02 -11.50
N ILE A 168 -5.18 -4.88 -11.76
CA ILE A 168 -4.08 -4.56 -12.67
C ILE A 168 -4.52 -4.53 -14.14
N GLU A 169 -5.49 -5.38 -14.50
CA GLU A 169 -6.12 -5.36 -15.83
C GLU A 169 -6.90 -4.05 -16.03
N LYS A 170 -7.74 -3.66 -15.07
CA LYS A 170 -8.47 -2.38 -15.09
C LYS A 170 -7.52 -1.19 -15.19
N LEU A 171 -6.41 -1.19 -14.44
CA LEU A 171 -5.39 -0.14 -14.52
C LEU A 171 -4.80 -0.05 -15.93
N THR A 172 -4.40 -1.21 -16.49
CA THR A 172 -3.80 -1.29 -17.83
C THR A 172 -4.75 -0.79 -18.91
N GLU A 173 -6.03 -1.19 -18.87
CA GLU A 173 -7.04 -0.69 -19.79
C GLU A 173 -7.26 0.83 -19.67
N THR A 174 -7.32 1.32 -18.43
CA THR A 174 -7.53 2.74 -18.15
C THR A 174 -6.40 3.58 -18.73
N LEU A 175 -5.15 3.18 -18.51
CA LEU A 175 -3.99 3.90 -19.06
C LEU A 175 -3.89 3.79 -20.58
N LYS A 176 -4.18 2.62 -21.17
CA LYS A 176 -4.21 2.46 -22.64
C LYS A 176 -5.23 3.38 -23.32
N ARG A 177 -6.42 3.58 -22.70
CA ARG A 177 -7.45 4.50 -23.22
C ARG A 177 -7.04 5.97 -23.16
N ASN A 178 -6.08 6.33 -22.29
CA ASN A 178 -5.54 7.69 -22.12
C ASN A 178 -4.30 7.96 -22.99
N PHE A 179 -4.27 7.37 -24.20
CA PHE A 179 -3.26 7.63 -25.24
C PHE A 179 -1.82 7.27 -24.87
N PHE A 180 -1.61 6.41 -23.86
CA PHE A 180 -0.28 5.88 -23.55
C PHE A 180 0.06 4.75 -24.51
N GLU A 181 1.15 4.92 -25.26
CA GLU A 181 1.61 3.94 -26.24
C GLU A 181 2.82 3.15 -25.71
N SER A 182 2.95 1.91 -26.18
CA SER A 182 4.15 1.10 -25.99
C SER A 182 5.31 1.75 -26.75
N SER A 183 6.35 2.19 -26.04
CA SER A 183 7.50 2.80 -26.71
C SER A 183 8.50 1.72 -27.16
N TYR A 184 9.02 1.86 -28.38
CA TYR A 184 10.18 1.09 -28.86
C TYR A 184 11.51 1.57 -28.27
N THR A 185 11.51 2.64 -27.46
CA THR A 185 12.72 3.23 -26.86
C THR A 185 13.17 2.46 -25.63
N SER A 186 14.48 2.19 -25.58
CA SER A 186 15.19 1.23 -24.74
C SER A 186 15.36 1.60 -23.25
N GLY A 187 14.43 2.32 -22.64
CA GLY A 187 14.56 2.70 -21.23
C GLY A 187 13.23 2.87 -20.52
N LEU A 188 12.88 1.90 -19.66
CA LEU A 188 11.91 2.10 -18.60
C LEU A 188 12.41 3.23 -17.69
N SER A 189 11.61 4.29 -17.56
CA SER A 189 11.86 5.29 -16.52
C SER A 189 11.52 4.65 -15.17
N VAL A 190 12.55 4.47 -14.34
CA VAL A 190 12.39 3.79 -13.06
C VAL A 190 11.81 4.78 -12.04
N SER A 191 10.62 4.46 -11.54
CA SER A 191 9.99 5.15 -10.42
C SER A 191 10.88 5.06 -9.18
N LYS A 192 11.31 6.21 -8.65
CA LYS A 192 12.10 6.30 -7.43
C LYS A 192 11.19 6.67 -6.27
N LYS A 193 11.17 5.85 -5.21
CA LYS A 193 10.44 6.18 -3.99
C LYS A 193 11.32 7.01 -3.06
N ARG A 194 10.74 8.08 -2.53
CA ARG A 194 11.43 9.10 -1.74
C ARG A 194 10.69 9.32 -0.43
N CYS A 195 11.42 9.59 0.64
CA CYS A 195 10.86 10.05 1.91
C CYS A 195 11.74 11.16 2.49
N THR A 196 11.21 11.92 3.44
CA THR A 196 11.86 13.05 4.10
C THR A 196 12.42 12.63 5.46
N ASN A 197 13.13 13.54 6.13
CA ASN A 197 13.64 13.30 7.47
C ASN A 197 12.48 13.21 8.49
N HIS A 198 12.80 12.91 9.75
CA HIS A 198 11.80 12.59 10.77
C HIS A 198 10.79 13.71 11.10
N THR A 199 11.01 14.96 10.69
CA THR A 199 10.19 16.09 11.13
C THR A 199 8.96 16.35 10.25
N ASP A 200 9.00 16.00 8.97
CA ASP A 200 7.91 16.20 8.01
C ASP A 200 7.51 14.86 7.41
N ASN A 201 6.24 14.48 7.42
CA ASN A 201 5.78 13.19 6.89
C ASN A 201 5.46 13.24 5.40
N ILE A 202 6.49 13.44 4.60
CA ILE A 202 6.34 13.52 3.15
C ILE A 202 7.10 12.38 2.51
N TYR A 203 6.37 11.55 1.77
CA TYR A 203 6.96 10.50 0.95
C TYR A 203 6.19 10.36 -0.36
N GLY A 204 6.80 9.72 -1.35
CA GLY A 204 6.24 9.77 -2.68
C GLY A 204 7.09 9.11 -3.74
N VAL A 205 6.72 9.36 -4.99
CA VAL A 205 7.29 8.75 -6.18
C VAL A 205 7.74 9.84 -7.13
N THR A 206 8.92 9.67 -7.72
CA THR A 206 9.41 10.51 -8.82
C THR A 206 9.74 9.65 -10.04
N CYS A 207 9.26 10.03 -11.22
CA CYS A 207 9.54 9.34 -12.49
C CYS A 207 9.66 10.37 -13.64
N GLY A 208 10.87 10.67 -14.09
CA GLY A 208 11.10 11.81 -14.99
C GLY A 208 10.64 13.12 -14.35
N ASP A 209 9.76 13.86 -15.05
CA ASP A 209 9.14 15.10 -14.56
C ASP A 209 7.86 14.86 -13.72
N PHE A 210 7.42 13.61 -13.57
CA PHE A 210 6.27 13.26 -12.73
C PHE A 210 6.69 13.13 -11.26
N ILE A 211 5.97 13.82 -10.37
CA ILE A 211 6.18 13.76 -8.93
C ILE A 211 4.83 13.56 -8.25
N PHE A 212 4.73 12.52 -7.43
CA PHE A 212 3.59 12.28 -6.55
C PHE A 212 4.06 12.28 -5.11
N LYS A 213 3.34 12.94 -4.21
CA LYS A 213 3.65 13.07 -2.79
C LYS A 213 2.41 12.76 -1.95
N VAL A 214 2.66 12.11 -0.82
CA VAL A 214 1.69 11.89 0.25
C VAL A 214 2.22 12.64 1.47
N GLU A 215 1.41 13.52 2.02
CA GLU A 215 1.67 14.20 3.28
C GLU A 215 0.71 13.64 4.34
N VAL A 216 1.26 13.00 5.37
CA VAL A 216 0.44 12.40 6.43
C VAL A 216 0.54 13.23 7.71
N LYS A 217 -0.59 13.80 8.14
CA LYS A 217 -0.71 14.52 9.42
C LYS A 217 -1.53 13.70 10.40
N HIS A 218 -0.95 13.44 11.56
CA HIS A 218 -1.65 12.85 12.70
C HIS A 218 -1.61 13.80 13.90
N ASP A 219 -2.68 13.81 14.70
CA ASP A 219 -2.71 14.49 16.00
C ASP A 219 -1.62 13.99 16.96
N CYS A 220 -1.25 12.72 16.82
CA CYS A 220 -0.14 12.14 17.54
C CYS A 220 1.15 12.41 16.76
N SER A 221 2.03 13.24 17.34
CA SER A 221 3.34 13.55 16.77
C SER A 221 4.23 12.32 16.62
N GLU A 222 4.06 11.30 17.49
CA GLU A 222 4.82 10.06 17.38
C GLU A 222 4.39 9.25 16.15
N LEU A 223 3.07 9.12 15.91
CA LEU A 223 2.54 8.48 14.69
C LEU A 223 2.97 9.23 13.44
N THR A 224 3.02 10.56 13.55
CA THR A 224 3.56 11.39 12.49
C THR A 224 5.01 10.95 12.24
N GLN A 225 5.93 11.15 13.17
CA GLN A 225 7.36 10.86 12.96
C GLN A 225 7.71 9.41 12.55
N ASP A 226 6.87 8.43 12.89
CA ASP A 226 7.15 7.01 12.65
C ASP A 226 6.94 6.56 11.19
N LEU A 227 6.03 7.17 10.41
CA LEU A 227 5.75 6.70 9.04
C LEU A 227 6.96 6.78 8.12
N ASN A 228 7.72 7.89 8.18
CA ASN A 228 8.98 8.00 7.44
C ASN A 228 10.01 6.98 7.93
N ALA A 229 10.08 6.73 9.24
CA ALA A 229 10.98 5.71 9.79
C ALA A 229 10.63 4.33 9.23
N ILE A 230 9.35 3.96 9.17
CA ILE A 230 8.89 2.72 8.54
C ILE A 230 9.24 2.70 7.05
N ALA A 231 9.02 3.81 6.33
CA ALA A 231 9.38 3.92 4.92
C ALA A 231 10.87 3.61 4.69
N THR A 232 11.75 4.14 5.55
CA THR A 232 13.21 3.92 5.46
C THR A 232 13.65 2.49 5.77
N LEU A 233 12.78 1.63 6.31
CA LEU A 233 13.08 0.21 6.44
C LEU A 233 13.03 -0.53 5.10
N SER A 234 12.30 0.01 4.12
CA SER A 234 12.28 -0.50 2.74
C SER A 234 13.56 -0.08 2.00
N ARG A 235 14.15 -1.02 1.25
CA ARG A 235 15.36 -0.77 0.45
C ARG A 235 15.08 0.11 -0.76
N ASN A 236 13.81 0.28 -1.11
CA ASN A 236 13.35 1.00 -2.30
C ASN A 236 13.01 2.46 -2.02
N TYR A 237 12.94 2.87 -0.75
CA TYR A 237 12.83 4.27 -0.36
C TYR A 237 14.21 4.87 -0.13
N SER A 238 14.41 6.08 -0.64
CA SER A 238 15.61 6.88 -0.38
C SER A 238 15.25 8.19 0.28
N LEU A 239 16.07 8.61 1.25
CA LEU A 239 15.92 9.92 1.89
C LEU A 239 16.22 11.03 0.87
N SER A 240 15.34 12.03 0.80
CA SER A 240 15.50 13.17 -0.09
C SER A 240 14.84 14.42 0.47
N GLU A 241 15.63 15.47 0.68
CA GLU A 241 15.13 16.81 1.03
C GLU A 241 14.42 17.51 -0.13
N GLN A 242 14.55 16.99 -1.36
CA GLN A 242 13.95 17.61 -2.55
C GLN A 242 12.42 17.63 -2.46
N LEU A 243 11.82 16.68 -1.74
CA LEU A 243 10.38 16.66 -1.48
C LEU A 243 9.91 17.88 -0.68
N ASN A 244 10.75 18.44 0.21
CA ASN A 244 10.47 19.61 1.05
C ASN A 244 10.58 20.95 0.31
N SER A 245 11.35 20.99 -0.79
CA SER A 245 11.85 22.24 -1.38
C SER A 245 10.93 22.91 -2.41
N GLU A 246 9.98 22.18 -2.98
CA GLU A 246 9.05 22.74 -3.95
C GLU A 246 7.82 23.33 -3.24
N LYS A 247 7.94 24.59 -2.80
CA LYS A 247 6.74 25.44 -2.75
C LYS A 247 6.16 25.43 -4.16
N PHE A 248 4.92 24.96 -4.31
CA PHE A 248 4.10 24.89 -5.53
C PHE A 248 3.93 26.25 -6.25
N ASN A 249 5.02 26.85 -6.71
CA ASN A 249 5.03 28.14 -7.35
C ASN A 249 5.68 28.02 -8.73
N SER A 250 4.96 27.42 -9.68
CA SER A 250 4.86 27.96 -11.04
C SER A 250 3.96 27.11 -11.94
N VAL A 251 2.82 27.71 -12.34
CA VAL A 251 2.24 27.73 -13.71
C VAL A 251 2.14 26.36 -14.41
N THR A 252 1.00 25.68 -14.42
CA THR A 252 -0.30 26.02 -15.03
C THR A 252 -1.41 25.29 -14.25
N LYS A 253 -2.46 26.02 -13.81
CA LYS A 253 -3.65 25.50 -13.10
C LYS A 253 -3.47 24.13 -12.43
N ALA A 254 -2.80 24.11 -11.28
CA ALA A 254 -2.86 22.96 -10.38
C ALA A 254 -4.33 22.68 -10.05
N PRO A 255 -4.82 21.43 -10.14
CA PRO A 255 -6.03 21.06 -9.43
C PRO A 255 -5.79 21.39 -7.95
N GLU A 256 -6.81 21.98 -7.31
CA GLU A 256 -6.85 22.13 -5.86
C GLU A 256 -6.36 20.83 -5.22
N THR A 257 -5.41 20.91 -4.27
CA THR A 257 -4.95 19.76 -3.48
C THR A 257 -6.15 18.88 -3.15
N THR A 258 -6.26 17.72 -3.79
CA THR A 258 -7.43 16.86 -3.61
C THR A 258 -7.32 16.26 -2.21
N LYS A 259 -8.08 16.81 -1.26
CA LYS A 259 -8.34 16.13 0.01
C LYS A 259 -9.19 14.91 -0.31
N ILE A 260 -8.54 13.77 -0.51
CA ILE A 260 -9.24 12.51 -0.65
C ILE A 260 -9.42 11.97 0.76
N GLU A 261 -10.68 11.87 1.19
CA GLU A 261 -11.01 11.08 2.37
C GLU A 261 -10.49 9.66 2.16
N ILE A 262 -9.35 9.32 2.77
CA ILE A 262 -9.02 7.93 2.95
C ILE A 262 -10.09 7.41 3.89
N ALA A 263 -11.02 6.64 3.32
CA ALA A 263 -11.97 5.91 4.13
C ALA A 263 -11.15 5.21 5.21
N LYS A 264 -11.46 5.48 6.50
CA LYS A 264 -11.01 4.61 7.60
C LYS A 264 -11.14 3.20 7.07
N VAL A 265 -10.07 2.41 7.11
CA VAL A 265 -10.10 1.01 6.67
C VAL A 265 -11.30 0.43 7.38
N SER A 266 -12.42 0.37 6.66
CA SER A 266 -13.62 -0.16 7.25
C SER A 266 -13.25 -1.60 7.56
N GLU A 267 -13.69 -2.11 8.69
CA GLU A 267 -13.54 -3.52 9.08
C GLU A 267 -13.95 -4.51 7.94
N ARG A 268 -14.50 -4.01 6.83
CA ARG A 268 -14.78 -4.65 5.54
C ARG A 268 -13.61 -5.34 4.83
N SER A 269 -12.33 -5.10 5.17
CA SER A 269 -11.23 -5.93 4.63
C SER A 269 -10.63 -6.88 5.66
N ILE A 270 -11.35 -7.15 6.76
CA ILE A 270 -11.09 -8.34 7.56
C ILE A 270 -11.52 -9.51 6.68
N ILE A 271 -10.57 -10.35 6.28
CA ILE A 271 -10.88 -11.61 5.60
C ILE A 271 -11.46 -12.57 6.66
N ASP A 272 -12.73 -12.34 7.02
CA ASP A 272 -13.55 -13.29 7.75
C ASP A 272 -14.61 -13.85 6.79
N ASP A 273 -14.77 -15.17 6.82
CA ASP A 273 -15.43 -16.00 5.80
C ASP A 273 -16.76 -15.41 5.27
N ALA A 274 -16.75 -14.98 4.01
CA ALA A 274 -17.94 -14.98 3.17
C ALA A 274 -17.58 -15.67 1.84
N ILE A 275 -17.97 -16.95 1.74
CA ILE A 275 -17.95 -17.72 0.50
C ILE A 275 -18.72 -16.92 -0.56
N VAL A 276 -18.02 -16.35 -1.53
CA VAL A 276 -18.65 -15.73 -2.70
C VAL A 276 -19.09 -16.85 -3.63
N SER A 277 -20.30 -17.38 -3.41
CA SER A 277 -20.93 -18.31 -4.33
C SER A 277 -21.39 -17.55 -5.58
N ILE A 278 -20.76 -17.80 -6.72
CA ILE A 278 -21.30 -17.38 -8.02
C ILE A 278 -22.19 -18.52 -8.54
N ALA A 279 -23.49 -18.27 -8.66
CA ALA A 279 -24.42 -19.20 -9.27
C ALA A 279 -24.42 -19.01 -10.80
N VAL A 280 -24.02 -20.05 -11.53
CA VAL A 280 -24.24 -20.14 -12.99
C VAL A 280 -25.20 -21.30 -13.23
N ASN A 281 -26.34 -21.02 -13.87
CA ASN A 281 -27.39 -22.00 -14.21
C ASN A 281 -27.98 -22.78 -13.02
N GLY A 282 -28.22 -22.12 -11.89
CA GLY A 282 -28.98 -22.70 -10.77
C GLY A 282 -28.29 -23.86 -10.05
N ARG A 283 -26.97 -24.04 -10.22
CA ARG A 283 -26.16 -24.99 -9.45
C ARG A 283 -25.03 -24.23 -8.75
N ALA A 284 -24.97 -24.37 -7.42
CA ALA A 284 -23.89 -23.84 -6.60
C ALA A 284 -22.68 -24.78 -6.72
N PHE A 285 -21.50 -24.20 -6.96
CA PHE A 285 -20.22 -24.91 -6.88
C PHE A 285 -19.50 -24.45 -5.61
N GLU A 286 -19.33 -25.38 -4.67
CA GLU A 286 -18.37 -25.23 -3.57
C GLU A 286 -17.04 -25.78 -4.07
N PHE A 287 -16.06 -24.92 -4.31
CA PHE A 287 -14.69 -25.38 -4.54
C PHE A 287 -14.03 -25.62 -3.18
N GLY A 288 -14.22 -26.83 -2.66
CA GLY A 288 -13.32 -27.45 -1.70
C GLY A 288 -12.04 -27.93 -2.38
N SER A 289 -10.92 -27.74 -1.71
CA SER A 289 -9.53 -28.05 -2.09
C SER A 289 -9.30 -29.29 -2.98
N PHE A 290 -8.41 -29.14 -3.97
CA PHE A 290 -7.45 -30.17 -4.39
C PHE A 290 -6.04 -29.59 -4.36
#